data_AF-A0A401YR93-F1
#
_entry.id   AF-A0A401YR93-F1
#
_cell.length_a   1.000
_cell.length_b   1.000
_cell.length_c   1.000
_cell.angle_alpha   90.00
_cell.angle_beta   90.00
_cell.angle_gamma   90.00
#
_symmetry.space_group_name_H-M   'P 1'
#
loop_
_entity.id
_entity.type
_entity.pdbx_description
1 polymer ?
#
loop_
_entity_poly.entity_id
_entity_poly.type
_entity_poly.pdbx_seq_one_letter_code
_entity_poly.pdbx_strand_id
1 'polypeptide(L)'
;MECVRAEQSTDAWKERHAARAGVEGTIHQALAVAGIRRARYIGRAKTHLAHVPTATAVNLIRLDAWWNEVPLARTRASRPATLDLAT
;
A
#
# COMPACT_ATOMS: atom_id res chain seq x y z
N MET A 1 9.80 6.10 -22.27
CA MET A 1 8.83 5.41 -21.39
C MET A 1 9.19 3.93 -21.22
N GLU A 2 9.54 3.21 -22.30
CA GLU A 2 9.90 1.77 -22.23
C GLU A 2 11.23 1.49 -21.51
N CYS A 3 12.27 2.29 -21.77
CA CYS A 3 13.56 2.23 -21.07
C CYS A 3 13.42 2.30 -19.53
N VAL A 4 12.58 3.19 -19.02
CA VAL A 4 12.31 3.34 -17.58
C VAL A 4 11.56 2.13 -17.00
N ARG A 5 10.76 1.41 -17.80
CA ARG A 5 10.10 0.16 -17.37
C ARG A 5 11.08 -1.01 -17.35
N ALA A 6 11.98 -1.08 -18.32
CA ALA A 6 13.05 -2.07 -18.34
C ALA A 6 14.01 -1.89 -17.15
N GLU A 7 14.26 -0.66 -16.71
CA GLU A 7 15.04 -0.40 -15.51
C GLU A 7 14.33 -0.84 -14.22
N GLN A 8 12.99 -0.71 -14.16
CA GLN A 8 12.18 -1.12 -13.00
C GLN A 8 12.18 -2.62 -12.72
N SER A 9 12.43 -3.45 -13.74
CA SER A 9 12.50 -4.91 -13.57
C SER A 9 13.82 -5.37 -12.95
N THR A 10 14.84 -4.51 -12.90
CA THR A 10 16.15 -4.82 -12.33
C THR A 10 16.10 -4.90 -10.80
N ASP A 11 16.88 -5.82 -10.22
CA ASP A 11 16.88 -6.03 -8.77
C ASP A 11 17.47 -4.85 -8.01
N ALA A 12 18.47 -4.18 -8.57
CA ALA A 12 19.02 -2.93 -8.01
C ALA A 12 17.98 -1.78 -7.99
N TRP A 13 17.01 -1.79 -8.90
CA TRP A 13 15.89 -0.85 -8.83
C TRP A 13 14.89 -1.26 -7.74
N LYS A 14 14.51 -2.55 -7.69
CA LYS A 14 13.57 -3.07 -6.67
C LYS A 14 14.09 -2.87 -5.25
N GLU A 15 15.37 -3.10 -5.00
CA GLU A 15 15.99 -2.92 -3.69
C GLU A 15 15.93 -1.46 -3.24
N ARG A 16 16.29 -0.52 -4.11
CA ARG A 16 16.16 0.93 -3.84
C ARG A 16 14.70 1.34 -3.65
N HIS A 17 13.77 0.71 -4.37
CA HIS A 17 12.36 1.03 -4.31
C HIS A 17 11.61 0.32 -3.17
N ALA A 18 12.19 -0.69 -2.52
CA ALA A 18 11.51 -1.52 -1.52
C ALA A 18 10.95 -0.71 -0.34
N ALA A 19 11.73 0.25 0.17
CA ALA A 19 11.28 1.16 1.22
C ALA A 19 10.04 1.97 0.79
N ARG A 20 10.06 2.50 -0.44
CA ARG A 20 8.95 3.28 -0.99
C ARG A 20 7.72 2.42 -1.27
N ALA A 21 7.92 1.23 -1.82
CA ALA A 21 6.85 0.26 -2.04
C ALA A 21 6.15 -0.13 -0.73
N GLY A 22 6.91 -0.28 0.37
CA GLY A 22 6.35 -0.54 1.70
C GLY A 22 5.47 0.61 2.22
N VAL A 23 5.89 1.86 2.01
CA VAL A 23 5.11 3.06 2.37
C VAL A 23 3.82 3.13 1.53
N GLU A 24 3.95 2.96 0.21
CA GLU A 24 2.82 3.00 -0.72
C GLU A 24 1.79 1.89 -0.43
N GLY A 25 2.25 0.68 -0.09
CA GLY A 25 1.39 -0.42 0.35
C GLY A 25 0.62 -0.09 1.64
N THR A 26 1.27 0.57 2.59
CA THR A 26 0.63 1.01 3.85
C THR A 26 -0.46 2.06 3.60
N ILE A 27 -0.16 3.03 2.74
CA ILE A 27 -1.13 4.06 2.32
C ILE A 27 -2.32 3.39 1.64
N HIS A 28 -2.08 2.45 0.72
CA HIS A 28 -3.15 1.71 0.05
C HIS A 28 -4.04 0.95 1.04
N GLN A 29 -3.45 0.27 2.03
CA GLN A 29 -4.19 -0.46 3.06
C GLN A 29 -5.05 0.46 3.92
N ALA A 30 -4.52 1.61 4.33
CA ALA A 30 -5.30 2.62 5.05
C ALA A 30 -6.52 3.06 4.21
N LEU A 31 -6.32 3.32 2.92
CA LEU A 31 -7.39 3.73 2.01
C LEU A 31 -8.44 2.64 1.79
N ALA A 32 -8.01 1.40 1.54
CA ALA A 32 -8.88 0.29 1.15
C ALA A 32 -9.63 -0.34 2.33
N VAL A 33 -8.98 -0.44 3.49
CA VAL A 33 -9.52 -1.15 4.66
C VAL A 33 -10.09 -0.19 5.70
N ALA A 34 -9.37 0.88 6.01
CA ALA A 34 -9.72 1.77 7.11
C ALA A 34 -10.54 3.01 6.70
N GLY A 35 -10.77 3.23 5.40
CA GLY A 35 -11.72 4.24 4.93
C GLY A 35 -11.36 5.69 5.26
N ILE A 36 -10.07 6.00 5.47
CA ILE A 36 -9.54 7.33 5.86
C ILE A 36 -10.09 8.50 5.00
N ARG A 37 -10.40 8.29 3.70
CA ARG A 37 -10.96 9.37 2.85
C ARG A 37 -12.36 9.82 3.24
N ARG A 38 -13.06 9.07 4.09
CA ARG A 38 -14.40 9.42 4.58
C ARG A 38 -14.38 10.25 5.86
N ALA A 39 -13.20 10.57 6.41
CA ALA A 39 -13.09 11.50 7.53
C ALA A 39 -13.46 12.91 7.08
N ARG A 40 -14.68 13.38 7.43
CA ARG A 40 -15.08 14.77 7.21
C ARG A 40 -14.14 15.69 7.99
N TYR A 41 -13.51 16.62 7.29
CA TYR A 41 -12.67 17.64 7.92
C TYR A 41 -13.56 18.63 8.69
N ILE A 42 -13.73 18.37 9.99
CA ILE A 42 -14.50 19.20 10.92
C ILE A 42 -13.55 20.02 11.81
N GLY A 43 -12.28 19.64 11.87
CA GLY A 43 -11.23 20.31 12.63
C GLY A 43 -10.08 19.35 12.94
N ARG A 44 -8.88 19.89 13.17
CA ARG A 44 -7.64 19.09 13.35
C ARG A 44 -7.77 18.04 14.45
N ALA A 45 -8.39 18.38 15.58
CA ALA A 45 -8.57 17.45 16.70
C ALA A 45 -9.44 16.23 16.31
N LYS A 46 -10.56 16.45 15.62
CA LYS A 46 -11.46 15.37 15.19
C LYS A 46 -10.87 14.52 14.07
N THR A 47 -10.13 15.15 13.14
CA THR A 47 -9.38 14.44 12.10
C THR A 47 -8.25 13.59 12.70
N HIS A 48 -7.53 14.12 13.69
CA HIS A 48 -6.50 13.38 14.41
C HIS A 48 -7.08 12.15 15.12
N LEU A 49 -8.22 12.32 15.81
CA LEU A 49 -8.93 11.22 16.46
C LEU A 49 -9.39 10.14 15.47
N ALA A 50 -9.68 10.47 14.22
CA ALA A 50 -10.00 9.47 13.19
C ALA A 50 -8.74 8.76 12.65
N HIS A 51 -7.61 9.46 12.57
CA HIS A 51 -6.36 8.89 12.05
C HIS A 51 -5.66 7.94 13.03
N VAL A 52 -5.68 8.22 14.33
CA VAL A 52 -5.07 7.34 15.35
C VAL A 52 -5.61 5.90 15.28
N PRO A 53 -6.92 5.63 15.41
CA PRO A 53 -7.45 4.27 15.33
C PRO A 53 -7.26 3.65 13.94
N THR A 54 -7.26 4.46 12.87
CA THR A 54 -6.94 4.00 11.50
C THR A 54 -5.50 3.47 11.43
N ALA A 55 -4.53 4.22 11.95
CA ALA A 55 -3.13 3.81 11.99
C ALA A 55 -2.95 2.56 12.85
N THR A 56 -3.62 2.49 14.01
CA THR A 56 -3.62 1.31 14.88
C THR A 56 -4.17 0.08 14.15
N ALA A 57 -5.32 0.19 13.48
CA ALA A 57 -5.92 -0.92 12.73
C ALA A 57 -4.99 -1.43 11.62
N VAL A 58 -4.35 -0.53 10.87
CA VAL A 58 -3.37 -0.91 9.84
C VAL A 58 -2.20 -1.66 10.47
N ASN A 59 -1.63 -1.18 11.56
CA ASN A 59 -0.52 -1.86 12.25
C ASN A 59 -0.91 -3.26 12.75
N LEU A 60 -2.11 -3.42 13.31
CA LEU A 60 -2.60 -4.72 13.78
C LEU A 60 -2.76 -5.72 12.64
N ILE A 61 -3.34 -5.32 11.51
CA ILE A 61 -3.47 -6.18 10.33
C ILE A 61 -2.09 -6.59 9.79
N ARG A 62 -1.12 -5.66 9.79
CA ARG A 62 0.24 -5.96 9.34
C ARG A 62 0.95 -6.94 10.27
N LEU A 63 0.77 -6.78 11.58
CA LEU A 63 1.34 -7.65 12.59
C LEU A 63 0.74 -9.06 12.50
N ASP A 64 -0.58 -9.16 12.34
CA ASP A 64 -1.29 -10.42 12.13
C ASP A 64 -0.79 -11.13 10.86
N ALA A 65 -0.68 -10.42 9.74
CA ALA A 65 -0.18 -11.00 8.51
C ALA A 65 1.29 -11.46 8.62
N TRP A 66 2.13 -10.71 9.35
CA TRP A 66 3.51 -11.12 9.65
C TRP A 66 3.56 -12.40 10.50
N TRP A 67 2.73 -12.48 11.54
CA TRP A 67 2.68 -13.65 12.43
C TRP A 67 2.21 -14.91 11.72
N ASN A 68 1.29 -14.77 10.77
CA ASN A 68 0.73 -15.90 10.00
C ASN A 68 1.49 -16.18 8.70
N GLU A 69 2.64 -15.54 8.46
CA GLU A 69 3.43 -15.62 7.22
C GLU A 69 2.61 -15.35 5.94
N VAL A 70 1.53 -14.58 6.07
CA VAL A 70 0.65 -14.22 4.96
C VAL A 70 1.25 -13.00 4.24
N PRO A 71 1.49 -13.07 2.91
CA PRO A 71 1.95 -11.92 2.16
C PRO A 71 0.96 -10.75 2.30
N LEU A 72 1.44 -9.58 2.75
CA LEU A 72 0.63 -8.37 2.84
C LEU A 72 0.22 -7.90 1.43
N ALA A 73 -0.95 -8.35 0.99
CA ALA A 73 -1.69 -7.93 -0.20
C ALA A 73 -0.89 -7.89 -1.53
N ARG A 74 -1.38 -8.66 -2.52
CA ARG A 74 -0.87 -8.58 -3.89
C ARG A 74 -1.10 -7.18 -4.46
N THR A 75 -0.07 -6.57 -5.06
CA THR A 75 -0.22 -5.32 -5.81
C THR A 75 -1.35 -5.49 -6.82
N ARG A 76 -2.38 -4.64 -6.73
CA ARG A 76 -3.48 -4.68 -7.68
C ARG A 76 -2.96 -4.30 -9.06
N ALA A 77 -2.86 -5.29 -9.95
CA ALA A 77 -2.54 -5.04 -11.35
C ALA A 77 -3.68 -4.25 -11.99
N SER A 78 -3.32 -3.22 -12.75
CA SER A 78 -4.29 -2.55 -13.62
C SER A 78 -4.69 -3.48 -14.76
N ARG A 79 -5.89 -3.32 -15.31
CA ARG A 79 -6.40 -4.14 -16.43
C ARG A 79 -5.39 -4.34 -17.57
N PRO A 80 -4.66 -3.32 -18.05
CA PRO A 80 -3.63 -3.54 -19.07
C PRO A 80 -2.45 -4.39 -18.56
N ALA A 81 -2.01 -4.20 -17.31
CA ALA A 81 -0.93 -5.00 -16.73
C ALA A 81 -1.31 -6.48 -16.54
N THR A 82 -2.59 -6.78 -16.30
CA THR A 82 -3.07 -8.17 -16.20
C THR A 82 -2.99 -8.91 -17.55
N LEU A 83 -3.24 -8.23 -18.67
CA LEU A 83 -3.18 -8.85 -20.00
C LEU A 83 -1.75 -9.16 -20.42
N ASP A 84 -0.80 -8.31 -20.05
CA ASP A 84 0.63 -8.47 -20.34
C ASP A 84 1.25 -9.67 -19.57
N LEU A 85 0.71 -10.00 -18.40
CA LEU A 85 1.17 -11.14 -17.57
C LEU A 85 0.55 -12.49 -17.98
N ALA A 86 -0.43 -12.48 -18.90
CA ALA A 86 -1.15 -13.67 -19.35
C ALA A 86 -0.66 -14.20 -20.71
N THR A 87 0.35 -13.57 -21.30
CA THR A 87 0.98 -13.92 -22.58
C THR A 87 2.38 -14.46 -22.32
#